data_AF-A0A3G8M046-F1
#
_entry.id   AF-A0A3G8M046-F1
#
_cell.length_a   1.000
_cell.length_b   1.000
_cell.length_c   1.000
_cell.angle_alpha   90.00
_cell.angle_beta   90.00
_cell.angle_gamma   90.00
#
_symmetry.space_group_name_H-M   'P 1'
#
loop_
_entity.id
_entity.type
_entity.pdbx_description
1 polymer ?
#
loop_
_entity_poly.entity_id
_entity_poly.type
_entity_poly.pdbx_seq_one_letter_code
_entity_poly.pdbx_strand_id
1 'polypeptide(L)'
;MQLDVNEMRRTSIEYEKLECVDDKFTFYYDESNNIRKLHLTSKGLNVEKACNFVLAGIVHKGEYHSADFDSLKKSLCLQKSAKEIKLKHIGKGSFDRILTSEKLNILLKWILDNDFYIHYFSLNVLYWSIVDIVDSIIENLNVVERQFFIQSHMSIKSDLYKVIVNNEALFLEKLREFEYPNIKSDKVKEFSGFLVGFVKRNSKALSEDRRYLLTKFMESAEDSTELFFVMNEKDHILISDFFIYYLRNTCLFKNSKHVFDEEKEIEVIFNEYDLVDQGRIINNYSFVKSEEVLEVQLSDVMAGLFAKYSIFLSDTSNDQIKAIKSSLNQRQLVNLKLIENLIDKSDAVSRGFFFHCVSEDEYLRNNYFMHNQTCI
;
A
#
# COMPACT_ATOMS: atom_id res chain seq x y z
N MET A 1 4.16 -6.39 -25.91
CA MET A 1 3.21 -7.47 -25.54
C MET A 1 1.83 -6.85 -25.35
N GLN A 2 0.71 -7.53 -25.61
CA GLN A 2 -0.62 -6.91 -25.45
C GLN A 2 -1.25 -7.28 -24.10
N LEU A 3 -1.85 -6.30 -23.44
CA LEU A 3 -2.63 -6.48 -22.21
C LEU A 3 -4.08 -6.04 -22.46
N ASP A 4 -5.04 -6.97 -22.38
CA ASP A 4 -6.46 -6.61 -22.46
C ASP A 4 -6.92 -5.97 -21.15
N VAL A 5 -7.22 -4.68 -21.20
CA VAL A 5 -7.60 -3.91 -20.01
C VAL A 5 -8.93 -4.38 -19.41
N ASN A 6 -9.82 -4.99 -20.21
CA ASN A 6 -11.09 -5.53 -19.73
C ASN A 6 -10.88 -6.82 -18.95
N GLU A 7 -9.91 -7.66 -19.33
CA GLU A 7 -9.55 -8.84 -18.57
C GLU A 7 -8.90 -8.45 -17.23
N MET A 8 -7.95 -7.50 -17.27
CA MET A 8 -7.21 -7.04 -16.09
C MET A 8 -8.12 -6.45 -15.00
N ARG A 9 -9.17 -5.72 -15.38
CA ARG A 9 -10.06 -5.03 -14.42
C ARG A 9 -11.30 -5.82 -14.00
N ARG A 10 -11.67 -6.89 -14.72
CA ARG A 10 -12.94 -7.62 -14.53
C ARG A 10 -13.13 -8.10 -13.09
N THR A 11 -12.16 -8.85 -12.58
CA THR A 11 -12.22 -9.45 -11.23
C THR A 11 -12.33 -8.37 -10.16
N SER A 12 -11.60 -7.26 -10.30
CA SER A 12 -11.65 -6.15 -9.35
C SER A 12 -13.04 -5.51 -9.34
N ILE A 13 -13.63 -5.23 -10.51
CA ILE A 13 -14.96 -4.64 -10.62
C ILE A 13 -16.02 -5.54 -9.99
N GLU A 14 -16.02 -6.82 -10.33
CA GLU A 14 -17.04 -7.77 -9.89
C GLU A 14 -16.95 -8.04 -8.37
N TYR A 15 -15.75 -8.32 -7.87
CA TYR A 15 -15.56 -8.71 -6.47
C TYR A 15 -15.71 -7.52 -5.53
N GLU A 16 -15.08 -6.38 -5.87
CA GLU A 16 -15.13 -5.19 -5.03
C GLU A 16 -16.41 -4.38 -5.28
N LYS A 17 -17.20 -4.69 -6.33
CA LYS A 17 -18.41 -3.95 -6.77
C LYS A 17 -18.08 -2.47 -7.03
N LEU A 18 -17.09 -2.26 -7.90
CA LEU A 18 -16.60 -0.92 -8.20
C LEU A 18 -17.53 -0.19 -9.16
N GLU A 19 -17.84 1.06 -8.81
CA GLU A 19 -18.72 1.94 -9.58
C GLU A 19 -17.92 3.04 -10.26
N CYS A 20 -18.51 3.68 -11.28
CA CYS A 20 -17.93 4.81 -12.02
C CYS A 20 -16.53 4.55 -12.62
N VAL A 21 -16.13 3.29 -12.78
CA VAL A 21 -14.84 2.91 -13.35
C VAL A 21 -14.72 3.22 -14.85
N ASP A 22 -15.86 3.41 -15.54
CA ASP A 22 -15.92 3.83 -16.93
C ASP A 22 -16.13 5.34 -17.12
N ASP A 23 -16.29 6.10 -16.03
CA ASP A 23 -16.33 7.56 -16.09
C ASP A 23 -14.95 8.11 -16.53
N LYS A 24 -14.97 9.35 -17.02
CA LYS A 24 -13.76 10.06 -17.42
C LYS A 24 -13.22 10.90 -16.26
N PHE A 25 -11.99 10.61 -15.87
CA PHE A 25 -11.21 11.37 -14.91
C PHE A 25 -9.83 11.71 -15.47
N THR A 26 -9.11 12.56 -14.77
CA THR A 26 -7.67 12.73 -14.93
C THR A 26 -7.02 12.58 -13.57
N PHE A 27 -6.18 11.56 -13.45
CA PHE A 27 -5.45 11.21 -12.26
C PHE A 27 -4.02 11.72 -12.34
N TYR A 28 -3.53 12.21 -11.21
CA TYR A 28 -2.14 12.62 -11.03
C TYR A 28 -1.51 11.80 -9.92
N TYR A 29 -0.26 11.41 -10.10
CA TYR A 29 0.42 10.46 -9.22
C TYR A 29 1.82 10.92 -8.84
N ASP A 30 2.21 10.58 -7.63
CA ASP A 30 3.61 10.45 -7.22
C ASP A 30 3.72 9.22 -6.28
N GLU A 31 4.94 8.71 -6.09
CA GLU A 31 5.22 7.58 -5.22
C GLU A 31 6.10 7.93 -4.01
N SER A 32 5.96 7.13 -2.96
CA SER A 32 6.80 7.24 -1.77
C SER A 32 8.03 6.34 -1.86
N ASN A 33 9.13 6.78 -1.23
CA ASN A 33 10.29 5.96 -0.85
C ASN A 33 11.12 5.34 -1.99
N ASN A 34 10.64 5.38 -3.24
CA ASN A 34 11.32 4.93 -4.47
C ASN A 34 12.15 3.64 -4.27
N ILE A 35 11.50 2.62 -3.71
CA ILE A 35 12.14 1.36 -3.32
C ILE A 35 12.67 0.62 -4.55
N ARG A 36 11.95 0.73 -5.69
CA ARG A 36 12.17 0.08 -7.00
C ARG A 36 12.11 -1.44 -6.95
N LYS A 37 12.90 -2.04 -6.07
CA LYS A 37 13.01 -3.48 -5.85
C LYS A 37 13.24 -3.76 -4.38
N LEU A 38 12.52 -4.73 -3.81
CA LEU A 38 12.77 -5.22 -2.45
C LEU A 38 13.51 -6.57 -2.52
N HIS A 39 14.65 -6.67 -1.84
CA HIS A 39 15.43 -7.91 -1.81
C HIS A 39 16.21 -8.09 -0.51
N LEU A 40 16.55 -9.36 -0.23
CA LEU A 40 17.34 -9.76 0.91
C LEU A 40 18.84 -9.55 0.64
N THR A 41 19.52 -8.96 1.61
CA THR A 41 20.97 -8.75 1.66
C THR A 41 21.55 -9.48 2.87
N SER A 42 22.88 -9.53 2.98
CA SER A 42 23.54 -10.09 4.18
C SER A 42 23.25 -9.32 5.48
N LYS A 43 22.60 -8.14 5.41
CA LYS A 43 22.28 -7.29 6.55
C LYS A 43 20.77 -7.14 6.80
N GLY A 44 19.93 -7.95 6.16
CA GLY A 44 18.46 -7.78 6.14
C GLY A 44 18.00 -7.23 4.80
N LEU A 45 17.00 -6.35 4.78
CA LEU A 45 16.49 -5.76 3.53
C LEU A 45 17.47 -4.76 2.91
N ASN A 46 17.30 -4.47 1.62
CA ASN A 46 18.05 -3.41 0.92
C ASN A 46 17.56 -1.98 1.25
N VAL A 47 16.57 -1.86 2.13
CA VAL A 47 16.05 -0.61 2.67
C VAL A 47 16.29 -0.58 4.17
N GLU A 48 16.57 0.60 4.72
CA GLU A 48 16.78 0.76 6.17
C GLU A 48 15.54 0.38 6.97
N LYS A 49 14.35 0.62 6.40
CA LYS A 49 13.07 0.29 7.01
C LYS A 49 12.06 -0.14 5.94
N ALA A 50 11.35 -1.23 6.20
CA ALA A 50 10.25 -1.73 5.37
C ALA A 50 8.98 -0.87 5.51
N CYS A 51 9.06 0.41 5.14
CA CYS A 51 7.88 1.27 5.08
C CYS A 51 6.95 0.83 3.94
N ASN A 52 5.67 1.19 4.03
CA ASN A 52 4.75 0.93 2.94
C ASN A 52 5.16 1.71 1.68
N PHE A 53 5.05 1.07 0.52
CA PHE A 53 5.07 1.76 -0.77
C PHE A 53 3.69 2.36 -1.00
N VAL A 54 3.65 3.68 -1.21
CA VAL A 54 2.44 4.43 -1.48
C VAL A 54 2.54 5.05 -2.86
N LEU A 55 1.52 4.83 -3.70
CA LEU A 55 1.31 5.53 -4.97
C LEU A 55 0.00 6.31 -4.81
N ALA A 56 0.05 7.64 -4.84
CA ALA A 56 -1.11 8.44 -4.49
C ALA A 56 -1.14 9.77 -5.24
N GLY A 57 -2.28 10.45 -5.14
CA GLY A 57 -2.37 11.82 -5.60
C GLY A 57 -3.78 12.37 -5.62
N ILE A 58 -3.99 13.32 -6.52
CA ILE A 58 -5.28 13.96 -6.74
C ILE A 58 -5.90 13.50 -8.05
N VAL A 59 -7.22 13.59 -8.14
CA VAL A 59 -7.99 13.27 -9.34
C VAL A 59 -9.12 14.28 -9.50
N HIS A 60 -9.43 14.67 -10.74
CA HIS A 60 -10.64 15.45 -11.03
C HIS A 60 -11.46 14.76 -12.13
N LYS A 61 -12.74 15.11 -12.20
CA LYS A 61 -13.64 14.62 -13.24
C LYS A 61 -13.35 15.33 -14.56
N GLY A 62 -13.41 14.59 -15.66
CA GLY A 62 -13.14 15.10 -17.02
C GLY A 62 -11.66 15.29 -17.34
N GLU A 63 -11.40 15.93 -18.47
CA GLU A 63 -10.05 16.13 -19.02
C GLU A 63 -9.38 17.45 -18.61
N TYR A 64 -10.17 18.41 -18.12
CA TYR A 64 -9.71 19.76 -17.78
C TYR A 64 -10.31 20.21 -16.46
N HIS A 65 -9.58 21.04 -15.71
CA HIS A 65 -10.07 21.80 -14.56
C HIS A 65 -9.70 23.27 -14.70
N SER A 66 -10.33 24.12 -13.89
CA SER A 66 -10.08 25.57 -13.85
C SER A 66 -9.49 26.05 -12.51
N ALA A 67 -8.92 25.13 -11.73
CA ALA A 67 -8.36 25.44 -10.40
C ALA A 67 -7.22 26.47 -10.47
N ASP A 68 -7.22 27.43 -9.55
CA ASP A 68 -6.22 28.50 -9.43
C ASP A 68 -5.07 28.07 -8.50
N PHE A 69 -4.03 27.47 -9.08
CA PHE A 69 -2.84 27.05 -8.34
C PHE A 69 -1.96 28.22 -7.89
N ASP A 70 -2.04 29.38 -8.54
CA ASP A 70 -1.28 30.56 -8.13
C ASP A 70 -1.79 31.10 -6.79
N SER A 71 -3.12 31.08 -6.60
CA SER A 71 -3.76 31.34 -5.30
C SER A 71 -3.28 30.38 -4.22
N LEU A 72 -3.18 29.08 -4.53
CA LEU A 72 -2.65 28.08 -3.58
C LEU A 72 -1.21 28.39 -3.19
N LYS A 73 -0.32 28.60 -4.17
CA LYS A 73 1.10 28.90 -3.92
C LYS A 73 1.28 30.13 -3.04
N LYS A 74 0.50 31.20 -3.30
CA LYS A 74 0.49 32.40 -2.46
C LYS A 74 0.06 32.10 -1.04
N SER A 75 -1.02 31.33 -0.87
CA SER A 75 -1.58 30.97 0.44
C SER A 75 -0.64 30.08 1.25
N LEU A 76 0.13 29.20 0.60
CA LEU A 76 1.11 28.34 1.25
C LEU A 76 2.37 29.08 1.74
N CYS A 77 2.56 30.35 1.34
CA CYS A 77 3.69 31.19 1.73
C CYS A 77 5.03 30.42 1.65
N LEU A 78 5.29 29.78 0.51
CA LEU A 78 6.51 29.01 0.29
C LEU A 78 7.73 29.93 0.20
N GLN A 79 8.91 29.43 0.61
CA GLN A 79 10.16 30.17 0.46
C GLN A 79 10.44 30.40 -1.03
N LYS A 80 11.03 31.55 -1.39
CA LYS A 80 11.34 31.90 -2.79
C LYS A 80 12.24 30.87 -3.49
N SER A 81 13.01 30.09 -2.73
CA SER A 81 13.88 29.02 -3.23
C SER A 81 13.17 27.69 -3.48
N ALA A 82 11.91 27.52 -3.04
CA ALA A 82 11.13 26.32 -3.29
C ALA A 82 10.61 26.35 -4.73
N LYS A 83 11.22 25.55 -5.60
CA LYS A 83 10.78 25.38 -6.99
C LYS A 83 9.48 24.57 -7.10
N GLU A 84 9.24 23.71 -6.12
CA GLU A 84 8.11 22.77 -6.09
C GLU A 84 7.42 22.76 -4.72
N ILE A 85 6.14 22.42 -4.73
CA ILE A 85 5.40 22.03 -3.54
C ILE A 85 5.78 20.57 -3.22
N LYS A 86 6.28 20.33 -2.00
CA LYS A 86 6.60 18.99 -1.50
C LYS A 86 6.14 18.85 -0.07
N LEU A 87 5.93 17.62 0.42
CA LEU A 87 5.50 17.41 1.80
C LEU A 87 6.36 18.16 2.82
N LYS A 88 7.69 18.17 2.65
CA LYS A 88 8.64 18.84 3.57
C LYS A 88 8.40 20.35 3.75
N HIS A 89 7.72 20.98 2.80
CA HIS A 89 7.32 22.39 2.85
C HIS A 89 5.98 22.59 3.56
N ILE A 90 5.16 21.54 3.59
CA ILE A 90 3.83 21.50 4.20
C ILE A 90 3.93 21.10 5.68
N GLY A 91 4.65 20.04 6.00
CA GLY A 91 4.80 19.53 7.36
C GLY A 91 6.07 18.71 7.52
N LYS A 92 6.50 18.48 8.76
CA LYS A 92 7.70 17.69 9.07
C LYS A 92 7.44 16.77 10.26
N GLY A 93 8.14 15.63 10.28
CA GLY A 93 8.08 14.66 11.37
C GLY A 93 7.12 13.51 11.09
N SER A 94 6.61 12.91 12.17
CA SER A 94 5.58 11.87 12.17
C SER A 94 4.22 12.43 11.74
N PHE A 95 3.29 11.55 11.40
CA PHE A 95 1.96 11.93 10.92
C PHE A 95 1.21 12.86 11.90
N ASP A 96 1.21 12.52 13.19
CA ASP A 96 0.61 13.33 14.26
C ASP A 96 1.22 14.76 14.32
N ARG A 97 2.52 14.90 14.09
CA ARG A 97 3.19 16.21 14.01
C ARG A 97 2.83 16.96 12.74
N ILE A 98 2.70 16.28 11.61
CA ILE A 98 2.27 16.88 10.35
C ILE A 98 0.85 17.45 10.48
N LEU A 99 -0.03 16.78 11.22
CA LEU A 99 -1.38 17.27 11.51
C LEU A 99 -1.42 18.63 12.24
N THR A 100 -0.33 19.09 12.89
CA THR A 100 -0.32 20.43 13.49
C THR A 100 -0.09 21.55 12.47
N SER A 101 0.21 21.22 11.21
CA SER A 101 0.58 22.20 10.20
C SER A 101 -0.61 23.03 9.71
N GLU A 102 -0.45 24.35 9.73
CA GLU A 102 -1.37 25.27 9.06
C GLU A 102 -1.29 25.17 7.55
N LYS A 103 -0.11 24.89 6.98
CA LYS A 103 0.03 24.72 5.52
C LYS A 103 -0.69 23.47 5.02
N LEU A 104 -0.71 22.41 5.83
CA LEU A 104 -1.51 21.22 5.53
C LEU A 104 -3.00 21.58 5.49
N ASN A 105 -3.47 22.38 6.46
CA ASN A 105 -4.85 22.85 6.50
C ASN A 105 -5.24 23.60 5.22
N ILE A 106 -4.40 24.55 4.81
CA ILE A 106 -4.59 25.36 3.60
C ILE A 106 -4.67 24.46 2.37
N LEU A 107 -3.73 23.52 2.23
CA LEU A 107 -3.66 22.62 1.08
C LEU A 107 -4.88 21.70 1.01
N LEU A 108 -5.22 20.99 2.08
CA LEU A 108 -6.35 20.04 2.08
C LEU A 108 -7.68 20.76 1.82
N LYS A 109 -7.87 21.95 2.43
CA LYS A 109 -9.05 22.75 2.19
C LYS A 109 -9.12 23.22 0.72
N TRP A 110 -8.01 23.67 0.16
CA TRP A 110 -7.96 24.08 -1.24
C TRP A 110 -8.29 22.92 -2.19
N ILE A 111 -7.77 21.71 -1.95
CA ILE A 111 -8.11 20.51 -2.75
C ILE A 111 -9.63 20.28 -2.69
N LEU A 112 -10.20 20.31 -1.48
CA LEU A 112 -11.63 20.08 -1.28
C LEU A 112 -12.50 21.14 -1.97
N ASP A 113 -12.14 22.41 -1.85
CA ASP A 113 -12.86 23.58 -2.38
C ASP A 113 -12.75 23.70 -3.92
N ASN A 114 -11.77 23.07 -4.56
CA ASN A 114 -11.54 23.12 -6.01
C ASN A 114 -12.01 21.83 -6.73
N ASP A 115 -12.90 21.07 -6.12
CA ASP A 115 -13.50 19.87 -6.72
C ASP A 115 -12.53 18.77 -7.17
N PHE A 116 -11.36 18.73 -6.53
CA PHE A 116 -10.51 17.56 -6.58
C PHE A 116 -11.02 16.49 -5.60
N TYR A 117 -10.69 15.26 -5.96
CA TYR A 117 -10.76 14.05 -5.16
C TYR A 117 -9.33 13.57 -4.92
N ILE A 118 -9.18 12.55 -4.09
CA ILE A 118 -7.90 11.89 -3.84
C ILE A 118 -8.00 10.41 -4.19
N HIS A 119 -6.85 9.82 -4.51
CA HIS A 119 -6.69 8.39 -4.67
C HIS A 119 -5.38 7.96 -4.02
N TYR A 120 -5.34 6.73 -3.52
CA TYR A 120 -4.08 6.15 -3.07
C TYR A 120 -4.10 4.62 -3.10
N PHE A 121 -2.93 4.09 -3.39
CA PHE A 121 -2.53 2.72 -3.17
C PHE A 121 -1.51 2.66 -2.03
N SER A 122 -1.66 1.71 -1.10
CA SER A 122 -0.68 1.44 -0.04
C SER A 122 -0.34 -0.05 0.04
N LEU A 123 0.95 -0.37 -0.07
CA LEU A 123 1.49 -1.71 0.03
C LEU A 123 2.44 -1.82 1.22
N ASN A 124 2.09 -2.61 2.23
CA ASN A 124 3.07 -3.03 3.22
C ASN A 124 4.00 -4.07 2.59
N VAL A 125 5.21 -3.64 2.25
CA VAL A 125 6.13 -4.42 1.41
C VAL A 125 6.61 -5.69 2.10
N LEU A 126 6.80 -5.67 3.42
CA LEU A 126 7.18 -6.87 4.17
C LEU A 126 6.01 -7.82 4.35
N TYR A 127 4.81 -7.29 4.67
CA TYR A 127 3.58 -8.09 4.73
C TYR A 127 3.33 -8.80 3.39
N TRP A 128 3.35 -8.07 2.28
CA TRP A 128 3.17 -8.63 0.94
C TRP A 128 4.21 -9.73 0.65
N SER A 129 5.45 -9.54 1.09
CA SER A 129 6.52 -10.51 0.84
C SER A 129 6.36 -11.85 1.56
N ILE A 130 5.43 -11.98 2.52
CA ILE A 130 5.29 -13.19 3.35
C ILE A 130 3.91 -13.85 3.23
N VAL A 131 2.90 -13.19 2.67
CA VAL A 131 1.53 -13.75 2.63
C VAL A 131 1.46 -15.03 1.79
N ASP A 132 2.33 -15.16 0.80
CA ASP A 132 2.45 -16.34 -0.06
C ASP A 132 2.90 -17.60 0.69
N ILE A 133 3.55 -17.45 1.85
CA ILE A 133 3.82 -18.58 2.75
C ILE A 133 2.50 -19.17 3.25
N VAL A 134 1.58 -18.30 3.70
CA VAL A 134 0.27 -18.72 4.21
C VAL A 134 -0.56 -19.34 3.09
N ASP A 135 -0.60 -18.70 1.92
CA ASP A 135 -1.37 -19.20 0.78
C ASP A 135 -0.82 -20.56 0.29
N SER A 136 0.50 -20.74 0.31
CA SER A 136 1.14 -22.01 -0.04
C SER A 136 0.76 -23.14 0.92
N ILE A 137 0.71 -22.86 2.22
CA ILE A 137 0.28 -23.85 3.22
C ILE A 137 -1.19 -24.20 3.02
N ILE A 138 -2.06 -23.20 2.81
CA ILE A 138 -3.50 -23.42 2.57
C ILE A 138 -3.73 -24.36 1.38
N GLU A 139 -2.92 -24.24 0.32
CA GLU A 139 -3.01 -25.09 -0.87
C GLU A 139 -2.63 -26.56 -0.63
N ASN A 140 -1.98 -26.88 0.48
CA ASN A 140 -1.66 -28.28 0.86
C ASN A 140 -2.73 -28.90 1.77
N LEU A 141 -3.68 -28.10 2.27
CA LEU A 141 -4.67 -28.57 3.23
C LEU A 141 -5.77 -29.41 2.59
N ASN A 142 -6.31 -30.34 3.38
CA ASN A 142 -7.52 -31.06 3.01
C ASN A 142 -8.72 -30.09 2.91
N VAL A 143 -9.79 -30.51 2.22
CA VAL A 143 -10.93 -29.64 1.88
C VAL A 143 -11.55 -28.96 3.11
N VAL A 144 -11.65 -29.66 4.23
CA VAL A 144 -12.28 -29.14 5.46
C VAL A 144 -11.40 -28.08 6.12
N GLU A 145 -10.11 -28.39 6.30
CA GLU A 145 -9.14 -27.46 6.89
C GLU A 145 -8.96 -26.23 6.00
N ARG A 146 -8.85 -26.43 4.69
CA ARG A 146 -8.74 -25.36 3.70
C ARG A 146 -9.91 -24.39 3.83
N GLN A 147 -11.14 -24.87 3.88
CA GLN A 147 -12.31 -24.01 4.01
C GLN A 147 -12.27 -23.17 5.30
N PHE A 148 -11.89 -23.78 6.42
CA PHE A 148 -11.75 -23.08 7.70
C PHE A 148 -10.66 -21.99 7.65
N PHE A 149 -9.49 -22.32 7.10
CA PHE A 149 -8.37 -21.39 7.04
C PHE A 149 -8.52 -20.31 5.98
N ILE A 150 -9.23 -20.57 4.88
CA ILE A 150 -9.65 -19.51 3.94
C ILE A 150 -10.54 -18.48 4.66
N GLN A 151 -11.40 -18.86 5.60
CA GLN A 151 -12.19 -17.87 6.35
C GLN A 151 -11.35 -17.05 7.33
N SER A 152 -10.23 -17.61 7.80
CA SER A 152 -9.34 -17.01 8.80
C SER A 152 -8.03 -16.47 8.21
N HIS A 153 -7.86 -16.46 6.88
CA HIS A 153 -6.57 -16.20 6.25
C HIS A 153 -6.02 -14.80 6.58
N MET A 154 -6.88 -13.78 6.61
CA MET A 154 -6.47 -12.40 6.97
C MET A 154 -5.87 -12.33 8.36
N SER A 155 -6.53 -12.98 9.34
CA SER A 155 -6.03 -13.07 10.71
C SER A 155 -4.68 -13.79 10.81
N ILE A 156 -4.53 -14.90 10.08
CA ILE A 156 -3.32 -15.71 10.11
C ILE A 156 -2.14 -14.98 9.47
N LYS A 157 -2.37 -14.33 8.31
CA LYS A 157 -1.40 -13.48 7.64
C LYS A 157 -0.94 -12.34 8.54
N SER A 158 -1.89 -11.66 9.19
CA SER A 158 -1.60 -10.56 10.12
C SER A 158 -0.83 -11.04 11.36
N ASP A 159 -1.20 -12.18 11.94
CA ASP A 159 -0.50 -12.74 13.10
C ASP A 159 0.92 -13.17 12.75
N LEU A 160 1.10 -13.86 11.62
CA LEU A 160 2.43 -14.22 11.13
C LEU A 160 3.30 -12.98 10.96
N TYR A 161 2.78 -11.95 10.29
CA TYR A 161 3.45 -10.68 10.12
C TYR A 161 3.87 -10.05 11.45
N LYS A 162 2.96 -10.00 12.43
CA LYS A 162 3.22 -9.47 13.77
C LYS A 162 4.28 -10.25 14.52
N VAL A 163 4.31 -11.57 14.40
CA VAL A 163 5.36 -12.41 14.99
C VAL A 163 6.72 -12.14 14.33
N ILE A 164 6.74 -11.96 13.01
CA ILE A 164 7.94 -11.65 12.23
C ILE A 164 8.50 -10.28 12.60
N VAL A 165 7.71 -9.22 12.59
CA VAL A 165 8.17 -7.84 12.87
C VAL A 165 8.82 -7.73 14.26
N ASN A 166 8.30 -8.45 15.25
CA ASN A 166 8.90 -8.48 16.60
C ASN A 166 10.28 -9.16 16.66
N ASN A 167 10.66 -9.93 15.63
CA ASN A 167 11.92 -10.66 15.53
C ASN A 167 12.49 -10.57 14.10
N GLU A 168 12.37 -9.39 13.49
CA GLU A 168 12.54 -9.21 12.03
C GLU A 168 13.92 -9.67 11.55
N ALA A 169 14.99 -9.21 12.20
CA ALA A 169 16.36 -9.54 11.81
C ALA A 169 16.62 -11.05 11.77
N LEU A 170 16.14 -11.79 12.79
CA LEU A 170 16.28 -13.25 12.85
C LEU A 170 15.50 -13.94 11.74
N PHE A 171 14.30 -13.45 11.43
CA PHE A 171 13.47 -14.04 10.39
C PHE A 171 14.06 -13.79 9.00
N LEU A 172 14.48 -12.56 8.71
CA LEU A 172 15.08 -12.18 7.42
C LEU A 172 16.40 -12.93 7.16
N GLU A 173 17.22 -13.13 8.21
CA GLU A 173 18.42 -13.96 8.12
C GLU A 173 18.07 -15.38 7.64
N LYS A 174 17.05 -15.98 8.25
CA LYS A 174 16.58 -17.32 7.87
C LYS A 174 15.97 -17.35 6.47
N LEU A 175 15.14 -16.39 6.09
CA LEU A 175 14.63 -16.29 4.71
C LEU A 175 15.78 -16.29 3.69
N ARG A 176 16.86 -15.57 3.99
CA ARG A 176 18.02 -15.52 3.10
C ARG A 176 18.74 -16.86 3.01
N GLU A 177 18.91 -17.59 4.12
CA GLU A 177 19.50 -18.94 4.12
C GLU A 177 18.72 -19.91 3.23
N PHE A 178 17.39 -19.78 3.19
CA PHE A 178 16.52 -20.60 2.35
C PHE A 178 16.35 -20.06 0.92
N GLU A 179 17.09 -19.02 0.53
CA GLU A 179 16.98 -18.39 -0.81
C GLU A 179 15.58 -17.84 -1.13
N TYR A 180 14.79 -17.55 -0.09
CA TYR A 180 13.41 -17.06 -0.21
C TYR A 180 13.31 -15.83 -1.14
N PRO A 181 12.28 -15.75 -2.00
CA PRO A 181 11.09 -16.61 -2.07
C PRO A 181 11.28 -17.86 -2.95
N ASN A 182 12.51 -18.31 -3.21
CA ASN A 182 12.75 -19.49 -4.04
C ASN A 182 13.10 -20.74 -3.19
N ILE A 183 12.16 -21.19 -2.36
CA ILE A 183 12.36 -22.39 -1.55
C ILE A 183 12.59 -23.59 -2.46
N LYS A 184 13.72 -24.28 -2.31
CA LYS A 184 14.01 -25.47 -3.11
C LYS A 184 13.15 -26.64 -2.64
N SER A 185 12.78 -27.54 -3.56
CA SER A 185 11.90 -28.67 -3.26
C SER A 185 12.46 -29.61 -2.18
N ASP A 186 13.79 -29.77 -2.11
CA ASP A 186 14.47 -30.55 -1.07
C ASP A 186 14.55 -29.83 0.29
N LYS A 187 14.21 -28.54 0.34
CA LYS A 187 14.23 -27.69 1.53
C LYS A 187 12.87 -27.40 2.13
N VAL A 188 11.77 -27.80 1.48
CA VAL A 188 10.39 -27.54 1.95
C VAL A 188 10.19 -27.99 3.40
N LYS A 189 10.55 -29.23 3.74
CA LYS A 189 10.39 -29.75 5.11
C LYS A 189 11.21 -28.98 6.15
N GLU A 190 12.43 -28.58 5.79
CA GLU A 190 13.32 -27.82 6.68
C GLU A 190 12.75 -26.41 6.92
N PHE A 191 12.25 -25.77 5.86
CA PHE A 191 11.61 -24.46 5.95
C PHE A 191 10.31 -24.50 6.78
N SER A 192 9.43 -25.49 6.54
CA SER A 192 8.22 -25.69 7.35
C SER A 192 8.54 -25.88 8.83
N GLY A 193 9.53 -26.74 9.15
CA GLY A 193 9.97 -26.93 10.54
C GLY A 193 10.53 -25.65 11.18
N PHE A 194 11.22 -24.82 10.40
CA PHE A 194 11.64 -23.49 10.83
C PHE A 194 10.44 -22.59 11.16
N LEU A 195 9.43 -22.50 10.29
CA LEU A 195 8.24 -21.67 10.49
C LEU A 195 7.51 -22.05 11.79
N VAL A 196 7.26 -23.35 12.00
CA VAL A 196 6.63 -23.89 13.22
C VAL A 196 7.45 -23.51 14.45
N GLY A 197 8.76 -23.78 14.41
CA GLY A 197 9.65 -23.47 15.52
C GLY A 197 9.71 -21.98 15.83
N PHE A 198 9.73 -21.13 14.80
CA PHE A 198 9.76 -19.67 14.93
C PHE A 198 8.48 -19.15 15.58
N VAL A 199 7.31 -19.56 15.07
CA VAL A 199 6.01 -19.14 15.62
C VAL A 199 5.84 -19.59 17.07
N LYS A 200 6.17 -20.84 17.40
CA LYS A 200 6.08 -21.36 18.78
C LYS A 200 6.92 -20.56 19.78
N ARG A 201 8.09 -20.05 19.37
CA ARG A 201 9.00 -19.28 20.24
C ARG A 201 8.62 -17.80 20.37
N ASN A 202 8.05 -17.21 19.32
CA ASN A 202 7.98 -15.76 19.17
C ASN A 202 6.55 -15.17 19.22
N SER A 203 5.51 -16.00 19.34
CA SER A 203 4.09 -15.59 19.30
C SER A 203 3.51 -15.04 20.62
N LYS A 204 4.37 -14.66 21.57
CA LYS A 204 3.92 -14.13 22.89
C LYS A 204 3.17 -12.81 22.81
N ALA A 205 3.39 -12.03 21.75
CA ALA A 205 2.69 -10.76 21.52
C ALA A 205 1.22 -10.94 21.05
N LEU A 206 0.81 -12.17 20.72
CA LEU A 206 -0.56 -12.51 20.34
C LEU A 206 -1.38 -12.89 21.58
N SER A 207 -2.71 -12.71 21.49
CA SER A 207 -3.63 -13.30 22.47
C SER A 207 -3.53 -14.83 22.43
N GLU A 208 -3.99 -15.51 23.49
CA GLU A 208 -3.87 -16.97 23.58
C GLU A 208 -4.58 -17.70 22.44
N ASP A 209 -5.78 -17.25 22.07
CA ASP A 209 -6.57 -17.82 20.98
C ASP A 209 -5.88 -17.62 19.62
N ARG A 210 -5.38 -16.41 19.35
CA ARG A 210 -4.66 -16.09 18.10
C ARG A 210 -3.35 -16.87 18.00
N ARG A 211 -2.62 -16.96 19.11
CA ARG A 211 -1.41 -17.79 19.23
C ARG A 211 -1.71 -19.26 18.95
N TYR A 212 -2.77 -19.80 19.54
CA TYR A 212 -3.18 -21.18 19.33
C TYR A 212 -3.53 -21.44 17.87
N LEU A 213 -4.34 -20.57 17.26
CA LEU A 213 -4.75 -20.67 15.86
C LEU A 213 -3.55 -20.62 14.90
N LEU A 214 -2.68 -19.62 15.04
CA LEU A 214 -1.48 -19.49 14.21
C LEU A 214 -0.54 -20.70 14.38
N THR A 215 -0.37 -21.18 15.60
CA THR A 215 0.47 -22.36 15.87
C THR A 215 -0.11 -23.60 15.19
N LYS A 216 -1.42 -23.84 15.32
CA LYS A 216 -2.09 -24.97 14.67
C LYS A 216 -2.04 -24.89 13.15
N PHE A 217 -2.20 -23.69 12.61
CA PHE A 217 -2.01 -23.45 11.19
C PHE A 217 -0.58 -23.77 10.74
N MET A 218 0.43 -23.31 11.46
CA MET A 218 1.82 -23.57 11.07
C MET A 218 2.20 -25.05 11.19
N GLU A 219 1.67 -25.76 12.19
CA GLU A 219 1.87 -27.21 12.32
C GLU A 219 1.39 -27.98 11.08
N SER A 220 0.35 -27.50 10.39
CA SER A 220 -0.10 -28.10 9.13
C SER A 220 0.91 -27.98 7.98
N ALA A 221 1.87 -27.05 8.08
CA ALA A 221 2.93 -26.89 7.09
C ALA A 221 3.94 -28.05 7.11
N GLU A 222 4.02 -28.83 8.20
CA GLU A 222 4.93 -29.99 8.30
C GLU A 222 4.55 -31.10 7.31
N ASP A 223 3.27 -31.17 6.95
CA ASP A 223 2.73 -32.11 5.97
C ASP A 223 2.83 -31.60 4.52
N SER A 224 3.28 -30.35 4.33
CA SER A 224 3.41 -29.75 2.98
C SER A 224 4.49 -30.45 2.17
N THR A 225 4.13 -30.91 0.98
CA THR A 225 5.09 -31.47 0.01
C THR A 225 5.69 -30.39 -0.88
N GLU A 226 4.95 -29.31 -1.10
CA GLU A 226 5.35 -28.17 -1.92
C GLU A 226 4.84 -26.88 -1.29
N LEU A 227 5.50 -25.75 -1.56
CA LEU A 227 5.06 -24.43 -1.16
C LEU A 227 4.91 -23.54 -2.40
N PHE A 228 3.93 -23.85 -3.23
CA PHE A 228 3.81 -23.41 -4.63
C PHE A 228 4.10 -21.93 -4.88
N PHE A 229 3.60 -21.01 -4.04
CA PHE A 229 3.76 -19.57 -4.25
C PHE A 229 5.12 -19.01 -3.80
N VAL A 230 5.94 -19.83 -3.14
CA VAL A 230 7.30 -19.46 -2.69
C VAL A 230 8.33 -20.47 -3.21
N MET A 231 8.12 -20.95 -4.44
CA MET A 231 9.01 -21.85 -5.17
C MET A 231 9.16 -21.39 -6.62
N ASN A 232 10.29 -21.73 -7.25
CA ASN A 232 10.61 -21.35 -8.65
C ASN A 232 10.69 -19.85 -8.90
N GLU A 233 10.97 -19.08 -7.85
CA GLU A 233 11.17 -17.64 -7.91
C GLU A 233 12.65 -17.25 -8.10
N LYS A 234 12.94 -15.96 -8.15
CA LYS A 234 14.33 -15.47 -8.12
C LYS A 234 14.86 -15.43 -6.70
N ASP A 235 16.01 -16.06 -6.47
CA ASP A 235 16.65 -16.10 -5.14
C ASP A 235 16.78 -14.69 -4.55
N HIS A 236 16.37 -14.55 -3.29
CA HIS A 236 16.48 -13.32 -2.49
C HIS A 236 15.66 -12.12 -3.00
N ILE A 237 14.91 -12.24 -4.08
CA ILE A 237 14.12 -11.13 -4.64
C ILE A 237 12.69 -11.22 -4.12
N LEU A 238 12.35 -10.35 -3.17
CA LEU A 238 11.01 -10.31 -2.59
C LEU A 238 10.03 -9.64 -3.56
N ILE A 239 10.34 -8.43 -4.02
CA ILE A 239 9.54 -7.68 -5.00
C ILE A 239 10.48 -7.27 -6.13
N SER A 240 10.21 -7.68 -7.37
CA SER A 240 11.06 -7.36 -8.53
C SER A 240 10.95 -5.90 -8.95
N ASP A 241 9.73 -5.39 -8.93
CA ASP A 241 9.32 -4.05 -9.37
C ASP A 241 7.91 -3.74 -8.84
N PHE A 242 7.45 -2.51 -9.04
CA PHE A 242 6.14 -2.04 -8.61
C PHE A 242 5.17 -1.78 -9.78
N PHE A 243 5.51 -2.21 -11.00
CA PHE A 243 4.79 -1.86 -12.24
C PHE A 243 3.30 -2.22 -12.18
N ILE A 244 2.98 -3.40 -11.63
CA ILE A 244 1.60 -3.89 -11.54
C ILE A 244 0.69 -2.92 -10.76
N TYR A 245 1.25 -2.16 -9.82
CA TYR A 245 0.50 -1.20 -9.00
C TYR A 245 0.21 0.11 -9.74
N TYR A 246 1.11 0.55 -10.63
CA TYR A 246 0.84 1.65 -11.56
C TYR A 246 -0.19 1.23 -12.61
N LEU A 247 -0.10 -0.03 -13.07
CA LEU A 247 -1.00 -0.60 -14.07
C LEU A 247 -2.43 -0.74 -13.55
N ARG A 248 -2.63 -1.06 -12.26
CA ARG A 248 -3.96 -1.30 -11.66
C ARG A 248 -4.95 -0.20 -12.01
N ASN A 249 -4.68 1.05 -11.61
CA ASN A 249 -5.63 2.15 -11.85
C ASN A 249 -5.68 2.58 -13.32
N THR A 250 -4.55 2.47 -14.03
CA THR A 250 -4.48 2.75 -15.47
C THR A 250 -5.43 1.85 -16.27
N CYS A 251 -5.52 0.57 -15.92
CA CYS A 251 -6.46 -0.39 -16.50
C CYS A 251 -7.87 -0.23 -15.91
N LEU A 252 -7.97 -0.07 -14.58
CA LEU A 252 -9.25 0.02 -13.89
C LEU A 252 -10.08 1.22 -14.37
N PHE A 253 -9.45 2.36 -14.66
CA PHE A 253 -10.10 3.55 -15.21
C PHE A 253 -9.68 3.79 -16.66
N LYS A 254 -9.80 2.77 -17.52
CA LYS A 254 -9.33 2.80 -18.92
C LYS A 254 -9.77 4.00 -19.76
N ASN A 255 -10.89 4.65 -19.41
CA ASN A 255 -11.41 5.84 -20.10
C ASN A 255 -10.86 7.17 -19.54
N SER A 256 -10.02 7.12 -18.52
CA SER A 256 -9.41 8.26 -17.82
C SER A 256 -7.96 8.46 -18.25
N LYS A 257 -7.43 9.66 -18.02
CA LYS A 257 -6.01 9.99 -18.21
C LYS A 257 -5.24 9.77 -16.90
N HIS A 258 -4.02 9.26 -17.01
CA HIS A 258 -3.14 8.98 -15.88
C HIS A 258 -1.79 9.68 -16.07
N VAL A 259 -1.46 10.62 -15.18
CA VAL A 259 -0.26 11.46 -15.28
C VAL A 259 0.64 11.19 -14.08
N PHE A 260 1.74 10.49 -14.32
CA PHE A 260 2.71 10.10 -13.29
C PHE A 260 3.89 11.08 -13.24
N ASP A 261 4.49 11.30 -12.05
CA ASP A 261 5.83 11.90 -11.98
C ASP A 261 6.86 10.99 -12.68
N GLU A 262 8.02 11.55 -13.01
CA GLU A 262 9.08 10.86 -13.75
C GLU A 262 9.67 9.69 -12.95
N GLU A 263 9.30 8.46 -13.31
CA GLU A 263 9.93 7.24 -12.82
C GLU A 263 10.41 6.34 -13.98
N LYS A 264 11.68 6.50 -14.36
CA LYS A 264 12.26 5.94 -15.59
C LYS A 264 12.19 4.42 -15.66
N GLU A 265 12.38 3.72 -14.55
CA GLU A 265 12.36 2.26 -14.56
C GLU A 265 10.95 1.74 -14.85
N ILE A 266 9.94 2.37 -14.26
CA ILE A 266 8.53 2.04 -14.49
C ILE A 266 8.10 2.45 -15.90
N GLU A 267 8.51 3.63 -16.37
CA GLU A 267 8.22 4.10 -17.73
C GLU A 267 8.79 3.14 -18.80
N VAL A 268 10.01 2.64 -18.61
CA VAL A 268 10.59 1.64 -19.51
C VAL A 268 9.73 0.37 -19.55
N ILE A 269 9.30 -0.13 -18.39
CA ILE A 269 8.43 -1.32 -18.32
C ILE A 269 7.09 -1.03 -19.00
N PHE A 270 6.45 0.13 -18.77
CA PHE A 270 5.19 0.50 -19.45
C PHE A 270 5.30 0.43 -20.98
N ASN A 271 6.42 0.89 -21.54
CA ASN A 271 6.66 0.90 -22.98
C ASN A 271 6.87 -0.49 -23.60
N GLU A 272 7.01 -1.55 -22.80
CA GLU A 272 7.07 -2.94 -23.29
C GLU A 272 5.67 -3.53 -23.60
N TYR A 273 4.60 -2.85 -23.15
CA TYR A 273 3.23 -3.34 -23.23
C TYR A 273 2.30 -2.36 -23.96
N ASP A 274 1.48 -2.91 -24.85
CA ASP A 274 0.34 -2.20 -25.44
C ASP A 274 -0.89 -2.50 -24.60
N LEU A 275 -1.51 -1.47 -24.02
CA LEU A 275 -2.82 -1.59 -23.38
C LEU A 275 -3.91 -1.64 -24.46
N VAL A 276 -4.74 -2.67 -24.45
CA VAL A 276 -5.72 -2.93 -25.50
C VAL A 276 -7.14 -2.95 -24.93
N ASP A 277 -8.03 -2.17 -25.53
CA ASP A 277 -9.47 -2.20 -25.28
C ASP A 277 -10.21 -2.65 -26.55
N GLN A 278 -10.84 -3.83 -26.51
CA GLN A 278 -11.60 -4.39 -27.65
C GLN A 278 -10.78 -4.41 -28.96
N GLY A 279 -9.52 -4.80 -28.88
CA GLY A 279 -8.59 -4.88 -30.02
C GLY A 279 -8.00 -3.54 -30.46
N ARG A 280 -8.25 -2.43 -29.75
CA ARG A 280 -7.64 -1.12 -30.01
C ARG A 280 -6.64 -0.75 -28.93
N ILE A 281 -5.46 -0.32 -29.35
CA ILE A 281 -4.45 0.22 -28.43
C ILE A 281 -4.99 1.51 -27.82
N ILE A 282 -4.92 1.62 -26.49
CA ILE A 282 -5.23 2.84 -25.74
C ILE A 282 -3.94 3.40 -25.14
N ASN A 283 -3.78 4.72 -25.25
CA ASN A 283 -2.66 5.47 -24.67
C ASN A 283 -3.23 6.46 -23.67
N ASN A 284 -3.54 5.96 -22.48
CA ASN A 284 -4.23 6.73 -21.45
C ASN A 284 -3.33 7.12 -20.27
N TYR A 285 -2.02 6.90 -20.37
CA TYR A 285 -1.03 7.28 -19.38
C TYR A 285 0.09 8.14 -19.98
N SER A 286 0.79 8.88 -19.12
CA SER A 286 1.98 9.66 -19.45
C SER A 286 2.85 9.88 -18.21
N PHE A 287 4.16 10.03 -18.41
CA PHE A 287 5.11 10.44 -17.39
C PHE A 287 5.55 11.88 -17.66
N VAL A 288 5.60 12.71 -16.61
CA VAL A 288 5.93 14.13 -16.71
C VAL A 288 6.92 14.53 -15.63
N LYS A 289 7.60 15.65 -15.82
CA LYS A 289 8.42 16.25 -14.77
C LYS A 289 7.54 17.06 -13.83
N SER A 290 7.58 16.75 -12.53
CA SER A 290 6.86 17.49 -11.49
C SER A 290 7.13 19.00 -11.49
N GLU A 291 8.30 19.48 -11.93
CA GLU A 291 8.58 20.93 -12.06
C GLU A 291 7.59 21.67 -12.98
N GLU A 292 7.00 20.95 -13.95
CA GLU A 292 6.14 21.51 -15.00
C GLU A 292 4.64 21.30 -14.71
N VAL A 293 4.27 20.41 -13.78
CA VAL A 293 2.88 19.97 -13.54
C VAL A 293 2.54 20.05 -12.05
N LEU A 294 1.72 21.03 -11.66
CA LEU A 294 1.46 21.34 -10.25
C LEU A 294 0.59 20.30 -9.56
N GLU A 295 -0.25 19.62 -10.31
CA GLU A 295 -1.09 18.51 -9.86
C GLU A 295 -0.23 17.32 -9.40
N VAL A 296 0.89 17.07 -10.09
CA VAL A 296 1.89 16.07 -9.69
C VAL A 296 2.61 16.52 -8.41
N GLN A 297 2.93 17.81 -8.25
CA GLN A 297 3.48 18.33 -6.99
C GLN A 297 2.51 18.20 -5.80
N LEU A 298 1.20 18.35 -6.03
CA LEU A 298 0.21 18.03 -4.99
C LEU A 298 0.17 16.53 -4.71
N SER A 299 0.41 15.70 -5.72
CA SER A 299 0.51 14.26 -5.57
C SER A 299 1.72 13.84 -4.73
N ASP A 300 2.89 14.51 -4.83
CA ASP A 300 4.04 14.36 -3.90
C ASP A 300 3.61 14.57 -2.44
N VAL A 301 2.86 15.64 -2.18
CA VAL A 301 2.36 15.91 -0.83
C VAL A 301 1.43 14.81 -0.35
N MET A 302 0.51 14.32 -1.19
CA MET A 302 -0.44 13.27 -0.81
C MET A 302 0.26 11.91 -0.61
N ALA A 303 1.13 11.50 -1.52
CA ALA A 303 1.92 10.28 -1.42
C ALA A 303 2.80 10.29 -0.17
N GLY A 304 3.50 11.40 0.07
CA GLY A 304 4.29 11.58 1.29
C GLY A 304 3.43 11.57 2.56
N LEU A 305 2.27 12.23 2.56
CA LEU A 305 1.37 12.27 3.72
C LEU A 305 0.86 10.86 4.06
N PHE A 306 0.39 10.11 3.07
CA PHE A 306 -0.11 8.75 3.28
C PHE A 306 1.01 7.76 3.60
N ALA A 307 2.24 7.98 3.12
CA ALA A 307 3.40 7.22 3.56
C ALA A 307 3.77 7.50 5.03
N LYS A 308 3.62 8.74 5.50
CA LYS A 308 3.77 9.05 6.93
C LYS A 308 2.65 8.46 7.76
N TYR A 309 1.44 8.43 7.22
CA TYR A 309 0.28 7.82 7.88
C TYR A 309 0.44 6.30 8.02
N SER A 310 0.87 5.61 6.98
CA SER A 310 1.12 4.16 7.04
C SER A 310 2.20 3.80 8.05
N ILE A 311 3.31 4.57 8.10
CA ILE A 311 4.34 4.42 9.15
C ILE A 311 3.75 4.61 10.54
N PHE A 312 2.89 5.61 10.72
CA PHE A 312 2.21 5.82 12.00
C PHE A 312 1.35 4.61 12.39
N LEU A 313 0.62 4.01 11.45
CA LEU A 313 -0.18 2.82 11.70
C LEU A 313 0.67 1.58 12.00
N SER A 314 1.80 1.38 11.32
CA SER A 314 2.66 0.21 11.49
C SER A 314 3.46 0.25 12.80
N ASP A 315 3.98 1.43 13.16
CA ASP A 315 4.94 1.59 14.27
C ASP A 315 4.29 1.84 15.63
N THR A 316 3.01 2.21 15.63
CA THR A 316 2.33 2.66 16.85
C THR A 316 1.47 1.54 17.41
N SER A 317 1.64 1.22 18.69
CA SER A 317 0.80 0.21 19.36
C SER A 317 -0.65 0.68 19.48
N ASN A 318 -1.59 -0.25 19.67
CA ASN A 318 -3.01 0.09 19.79
C ASN A 318 -3.27 1.07 20.95
N ASP A 319 -2.58 0.91 22.08
CA ASP A 319 -2.68 1.83 23.22
C ASP A 319 -2.12 3.22 22.91
N GLN A 320 -1.00 3.28 22.18
CA GLN A 320 -0.42 4.55 21.76
C GLN A 320 -1.31 5.27 20.74
N ILE A 321 -1.94 4.55 19.79
CA ILE A 321 -2.90 5.13 18.84
C ILE A 321 -4.09 5.73 19.59
N LYS A 322 -4.66 5.00 20.56
CA LYS A 322 -5.73 5.49 21.44
C LYS A 322 -5.32 6.77 22.17
N ALA A 323 -4.13 6.75 22.80
CA ALA A 323 -3.60 7.90 23.52
C ALA A 323 -3.39 9.12 22.60
N ILE A 324 -2.74 8.92 21.45
CA ILE A 324 -2.47 9.99 20.46
C ILE A 324 -3.79 10.59 19.98
N LYS A 325 -4.75 9.75 19.55
CA LYS A 325 -6.06 10.22 19.09
C LYS A 325 -6.81 11.03 20.14
N SER A 326 -6.78 10.59 21.40
CA SER A 326 -7.42 11.32 22.51
C SER A 326 -6.75 12.66 22.84
N SER A 327 -5.49 12.83 22.45
CA SER A 327 -4.67 14.01 22.75
C SER A 327 -4.57 15.02 21.61
N LEU A 328 -5.22 14.77 20.46
CA LEU A 328 -5.14 15.66 19.31
C LEU A 328 -5.67 17.05 19.66
N ASN A 329 -4.88 18.08 19.35
CA ASN A 329 -5.29 19.48 19.50
C ASN A 329 -6.29 19.89 18.40
N GLN A 330 -6.89 21.07 18.56
CA GLN A 330 -7.90 21.57 17.60
C GLN A 330 -7.39 21.62 16.15
N ARG A 331 -6.15 22.04 15.91
CA ARG A 331 -5.60 22.09 14.54
C ARG A 331 -5.45 20.69 13.95
N GLN A 332 -4.97 19.74 14.75
CA GLN A 332 -4.85 18.34 14.33
C GLN A 332 -6.20 17.72 14.01
N LEU A 333 -7.21 17.97 14.85
CA LEU A 333 -8.58 17.49 14.62
C LEU A 333 -9.18 18.07 13.32
N VAL A 334 -8.99 19.38 13.06
CA VAL A 334 -9.46 19.99 11.81
C VAL A 334 -8.75 19.39 10.61
N ASN A 335 -7.43 19.21 10.66
CA ASN A 335 -6.69 18.61 9.55
C ASN A 335 -7.06 17.15 9.32
N LEU A 336 -7.19 16.37 10.38
CA LEU A 336 -7.68 15.00 10.29
C LEU A 336 -9.07 14.96 9.65
N LYS A 337 -9.97 15.86 10.06
CA LYS A 337 -11.31 15.93 9.49
C LYS A 337 -11.31 16.30 8.01
N LEU A 338 -10.39 17.15 7.56
CA LEU A 338 -10.22 17.45 6.13
C LEU A 338 -9.74 16.23 5.33
N ILE A 339 -8.84 15.42 5.90
CA ILE A 339 -8.41 14.15 5.28
C ILE A 339 -9.60 13.19 5.18
N GLU A 340 -10.34 12.98 6.29
CA GLU A 340 -11.55 12.16 6.31
C GLU A 340 -12.55 12.61 5.23
N ASN A 341 -12.85 13.91 5.17
CA ASN A 341 -13.81 14.45 4.21
C ASN A 341 -13.35 14.24 2.75
N LEU A 342 -12.04 14.33 2.47
CA LEU A 342 -11.50 14.03 1.14
C LEU A 342 -11.63 12.55 0.81
N ILE A 343 -11.37 11.65 1.76
CA ILE A 343 -11.57 10.21 1.60
C ILE A 343 -13.05 9.93 1.32
N ASP A 344 -13.96 10.40 2.18
CA ASP A 344 -15.40 10.17 2.06
C ASP A 344 -15.94 10.73 0.73
N LYS A 345 -15.52 11.94 0.32
CA LYS A 345 -15.90 12.57 -0.96
C LYS A 345 -15.45 11.71 -2.15
N SER A 346 -14.26 11.13 -2.08
CA SER A 346 -13.66 10.34 -3.15
C SER A 346 -14.26 8.93 -3.22
N ASP A 347 -14.48 8.30 -2.07
CA ASP A 347 -15.09 6.98 -1.93
C ASP A 347 -16.53 6.96 -2.44
N ALA A 348 -17.27 8.05 -2.20
CA ALA A 348 -18.62 8.25 -2.71
C ALA A 348 -18.70 8.35 -4.24
N VAL A 349 -17.58 8.62 -4.93
CA VAL A 349 -17.50 8.57 -6.40
C VAL A 349 -17.13 7.17 -6.87
N SER A 350 -16.02 6.64 -6.35
CA SER A 350 -15.60 5.28 -6.65
C SER A 350 -14.65 4.77 -5.59
N ARG A 351 -15.03 3.65 -4.95
CA ARG A 351 -14.12 2.87 -4.09
C ARG A 351 -12.84 2.44 -4.81
N GLY A 352 -12.85 2.41 -6.14
CA GLY A 352 -11.69 2.08 -6.97
C GLY A 352 -10.52 3.06 -6.82
N PHE A 353 -10.75 4.27 -6.28
CA PHE A 353 -9.70 5.23 -5.97
C PHE A 353 -8.79 4.79 -4.81
N PHE A 354 -9.22 3.83 -4.01
CA PHE A 354 -8.48 3.36 -2.85
C PHE A 354 -8.18 1.87 -2.94
N PHE A 355 -6.92 1.51 -2.72
CA PHE A 355 -6.53 0.11 -2.62
C PHE A 355 -5.42 -0.04 -1.58
N HIS A 356 -5.49 -1.09 -0.77
CA HIS A 356 -4.49 -1.34 0.26
C HIS A 356 -4.20 -2.84 0.37
N CYS A 357 -2.92 -3.16 0.47
CA CYS A 357 -2.43 -4.48 0.81
C CYS A 357 -1.61 -4.34 2.08
N VAL A 358 -2.29 -4.47 3.22
CA VAL A 358 -1.76 -4.24 4.57
C VAL A 358 -2.25 -5.33 5.51
N SER A 359 -1.63 -5.44 6.68
CA SER A 359 -2.06 -6.38 7.71
C SER A 359 -3.45 -6.03 8.27
N GLU A 360 -4.14 -7.03 8.85
CA GLU A 360 -5.40 -6.82 9.57
C GLU A 360 -5.21 -5.80 10.71
N ASP A 361 -4.08 -5.84 11.43
CA ASP A 361 -3.77 -4.88 12.49
C ASP A 361 -3.71 -3.44 11.95
N GLU A 362 -3.03 -3.19 10.84
CA GLU A 362 -3.00 -1.87 10.18
C GLU A 362 -4.39 -1.42 9.73
N TYR A 363 -5.18 -2.33 9.16
CA TYR A 363 -6.54 -2.07 8.72
C TYR A 363 -7.45 -1.65 9.88
N LEU A 364 -7.42 -2.39 11.00
CA LEU A 364 -8.19 -2.07 12.19
C LEU A 364 -7.76 -0.74 12.79
N ARG A 365 -6.44 -0.47 12.87
CA ARG A 365 -5.89 0.81 13.33
C ARG A 365 -6.35 1.98 12.47
N ASN A 366 -6.35 1.81 11.15
CA ASN A 366 -6.90 2.82 10.24
C ASN A 366 -8.38 3.10 10.56
N ASN A 367 -9.19 2.06 10.67
CA ASN A 367 -10.62 2.20 10.94
C ASN A 367 -10.92 2.85 12.29
N TYR A 368 -10.15 2.52 13.33
CA TYR A 368 -10.23 3.22 14.60
C TYR A 368 -9.84 4.69 14.45
N PHE A 369 -8.70 4.98 13.82
CA PHE A 369 -8.12 6.32 13.78
C PHE A 369 -8.91 7.29 12.89
N MET A 370 -9.35 6.86 11.70
CA MET A 370 -10.08 7.69 10.73
C MET A 370 -11.60 7.63 10.88
N HIS A 371 -12.16 6.50 11.32
CA HIS A 371 -13.63 6.28 11.28
C HIS A 371 -14.27 6.05 12.65
N ASN A 372 -13.51 6.18 13.75
CA ASN A 372 -13.99 5.98 15.12
C ASN A 372 -14.61 4.59 15.37
N GLN A 373 -14.23 3.57 14.59
CA GLN A 373 -14.65 2.20 14.88
C GLN A 373 -14.06 1.75 16.22
N THR A 374 -14.83 1.00 17.02
CA THR A 374 -14.48 0.73 18.42
C THR A 374 -13.43 -0.36 18.63
N CYS A 375 -13.10 -1.15 17.60
CA CYS A 375 -12.29 -2.35 17.75
C CYS A 375 -10.85 -2.18 17.23
N ILE A 376 -9.91 -1.95 18.15
CA ILE A 376 -8.45 -2.18 18.02
C ILE A 376 -7.84 -2.62 19.34
#